data_AF-A0A9E1NTN2-F1
#
_entry.id   AF-A0A9E1NTN2-F1
#
_cell.length_a   1.000
_cell.length_b   1.000
_cell.length_c   1.000
_cell.angle_alpha   90.00
_cell.angle_beta   90.00
_cell.angle_gamma   90.00
#
_symmetry.space_group_name_H-M   'P 1'
#
loop_
_entity.id
_entity.type
_entity.pdbx_description
1 polymer ?
#
loop_
_entity_poly.entity_id
_entity_poly.type
_entity_poly.pdbx_seq_one_letter_code
_entity_poly.pdbx_strand_id
1 'polypeptide(L)'
;MKKSKSNGNGNGRHGATDEKVEISTDPISPNSKKVYVSGALHPEIKVPFREISLSSSTTEDKNDHHKDNHESSILVYDTSGPYTDPNV
;
A
#
# COMPACT_ATOMS: atom_id res chain seq x y z
N MET A 1 -16.35 -8.28 50.48
CA MET A 1 -15.13 -7.52 50.79
C MET A 1 -15.22 -6.17 50.07
N LYS A 2 -15.36 -5.05 50.77
CA LYS A 2 -15.31 -3.70 50.16
C LYS A 2 -13.86 -3.29 49.92
N LYS A 3 -13.52 -2.81 48.71
CA LYS A 3 -12.53 -1.75 48.40
C LYS A 3 -12.78 -1.34 46.94
N SER A 4 -12.66 -0.11 46.47
CA SER A 4 -12.57 1.25 47.01
C SER A 4 -12.67 2.13 45.75
N LYS A 5 -13.54 3.15 45.73
CA LYS A 5 -13.63 4.08 44.60
C LYS A 5 -12.33 4.90 44.52
N SER A 6 -11.62 4.85 43.39
CA SER A 6 -10.63 5.89 43.07
C SER A 6 -11.39 7.05 42.43
N ASN A 7 -11.56 8.14 43.17
CA ASN A 7 -12.04 9.40 42.62
C ASN A 7 -10.84 10.12 41.97
N GLY A 8 -10.58 9.81 40.70
CA GLY A 8 -9.55 10.48 39.93
C GLY A 8 -10.06 11.85 39.45
N ASN A 9 -9.59 12.91 40.10
CA ASN A 9 -9.67 14.26 39.54
C ASN A 9 -8.62 14.38 38.42
N GLY A 10 -8.99 13.92 37.23
CA GLY A 10 -8.11 13.92 36.06
C GLY A 10 -8.38 15.17 35.22
N ASN A 11 -7.48 16.14 35.28
CA ASN A 11 -7.28 17.07 34.16
C ASN A 11 -6.81 16.23 32.97
N GLY A 12 -7.77 15.77 32.18
CA GLY A 12 -7.54 14.88 31.05
C GLY A 12 -6.72 15.60 29.99
N ARG A 13 -5.47 15.15 29.80
CA ARG A 13 -4.81 15.31 28.51
C ARG A 13 -5.59 14.46 27.52
N HIS A 14 -6.47 15.11 26.76
CA HIS A 14 -7.17 14.49 25.65
C HIS A 14 -6.13 13.89 24.69
N GLY A 15 -5.99 12.57 24.66
CA GLY A 15 -5.34 11.89 23.53
C GLY A 15 -4.21 10.90 23.82
N ALA A 16 -3.94 10.51 25.07
CA ALA A 16 -2.98 9.43 25.35
C ALA A 16 -3.64 8.32 26.16
N THR A 17 -4.42 7.48 25.49
CA THR A 17 -4.77 6.14 25.99
C THR A 17 -3.64 5.19 25.60
N ASP A 18 -3.18 4.34 26.51
CA ASP A 18 -2.14 3.31 26.29
C ASP A 18 -2.67 2.11 25.46
N GLU A 19 -3.66 2.37 24.60
CA GLU A 19 -4.26 1.36 23.76
C GLU A 19 -3.41 1.20 22.50
N LYS A 20 -2.92 -0.01 22.26
CA LYS A 20 -2.13 -0.34 21.08
C LYS A 20 -2.98 -0.12 19.83
N VAL A 21 -2.64 0.91 19.06
CA VAL A 21 -3.27 1.17 17.76
C VAL A 21 -2.86 0.07 16.78
N GLU A 22 -3.84 -0.61 16.20
CA GLU A 22 -3.63 -1.54 15.09
C GLU A 22 -3.60 -0.75 13.78
N ILE A 23 -2.53 -0.92 13.00
CA ILE A 23 -2.34 -0.26 11.71
C ILE A 23 -2.24 -1.30 10.62
N SER A 24 -2.74 -0.98 9.42
CA SER A 24 -2.63 -1.87 8.26
C SER A 24 -1.24 -1.74 7.63
N THR A 25 -0.50 -2.85 7.59
CA THR A 25 0.84 -2.95 6.97
C THR A 25 0.97 -4.14 6.04
N ASP A 26 -0.12 -4.84 5.75
CA ASP A 26 -0.08 -5.93 4.78
C ASP A 26 0.17 -5.39 3.36
N PRO A 27 0.83 -6.18 2.48
CA PRO A 27 0.92 -5.84 1.07
C PRO A 27 -0.46 -5.58 0.47
N ILE A 28 -0.59 -4.47 -0.25
CA ILE A 28 -1.84 -4.12 -0.92
C ILE A 28 -2.03 -5.09 -2.08
N SER A 29 -3.04 -5.95 -1.98
CA SER A 29 -3.26 -7.12 -2.84
C SER A 29 -4.77 -7.32 -3.09
N PRO A 30 -5.19 -8.08 -4.13
CA PRO A 30 -4.42 -8.87 -5.11
C PRO A 30 -3.88 -8.05 -6.30
N ASN A 31 -3.05 -8.71 -7.14
CA ASN A 31 -2.53 -8.19 -8.43
C ASN A 31 -1.74 -6.88 -8.34
N SER A 32 -1.30 -6.52 -7.14
CA SER A 32 -0.56 -5.31 -6.88
C SER A 32 0.69 -5.68 -6.09
N LYS A 33 1.84 -5.14 -6.51
CA LYS A 33 3.11 -5.34 -5.82
C LYS A 33 3.92 -4.07 -5.83
N LYS A 34 4.65 -3.83 -4.74
CA LYS A 34 5.63 -2.75 -4.69
C LYS A 34 6.82 -3.10 -5.57
N VAL A 35 7.25 -2.16 -6.40
CA VAL A 35 8.42 -2.25 -7.27
C VAL A 35 9.26 -1.00 -7.12
N TYR A 36 10.53 -1.08 -7.50
CA TYR A 36 11.44 0.05 -7.44
C TYR A 36 12.09 0.28 -8.79
N VAL A 37 12.11 1.54 -9.22
CA VAL A 37 12.87 1.98 -10.38
C VAL A 37 14.16 2.62 -9.89
N SER A 38 15.29 2.22 -10.46
CA SER A 38 16.60 2.80 -10.12
C SER A 38 16.74 4.21 -10.68
N GLY A 39 17.36 5.12 -9.91
CA GLY A 39 17.66 6.48 -10.35
C GLY A 39 18.69 6.50 -11.48
N ALA A 40 18.50 7.38 -12.47
CA ALA A 40 19.41 7.46 -13.62
C ALA A 40 20.79 8.06 -13.27
N LEU A 41 20.81 9.12 -12.45
CA LEU A 41 22.07 9.77 -12.00
C LEU A 41 22.65 9.12 -10.75
N HIS A 42 21.79 8.54 -9.92
CA HIS A 42 22.11 7.94 -8.63
C HIS A 42 21.50 6.53 -8.58
N PRO A 43 22.21 5.50 -9.09
CA PRO A 43 21.67 4.15 -9.24
C PRO A 43 21.27 3.47 -7.93
N GLU A 44 21.87 3.90 -6.82
CA GLU A 44 21.55 3.45 -5.47
C GLU A 44 20.15 3.89 -4.99
N ILE A 45 19.60 4.96 -5.59
CA ILE A 45 18.26 5.44 -5.27
C ILE A 45 17.23 4.51 -5.88
N LYS A 46 16.33 4.02 -5.04
CA LYS A 46 15.19 3.17 -5.40
C LYS A 46 13.89 3.96 -5.28
N VAL A 47 13.32 4.38 -6.41
CA VAL A 47 12.06 5.15 -6.44
C VAL A 47 10.88 4.18 -6.34
N PRO A 48 10.02 4.28 -5.31
CA PRO A 48 8.93 3.34 -5.10
C PRO A 48 7.76 3.59 -6.06
N PHE A 49 7.31 2.51 -6.69
CA PHE A 49 6.08 2.44 -7.48
C PHE A 49 5.27 1.21 -7.08
N ARG A 50 4.02 1.20 -7.53
CA ARG A 50 3.15 0.03 -7.49
C ARG A 50 2.90 -0.46 -8.91
N GLU A 51 3.23 -1.71 -9.17
CA GLU A 51 2.83 -2.39 -10.41
C GLU A 51 1.47 -3.07 -10.18
N ILE A 52 0.51 -2.82 -11.05
CA ILE A 52 -0.83 -3.42 -11.02
C ILE A 52 -1.03 -4.21 -12.30
N SER A 53 -1.16 -5.53 -12.18
CA SER A 53 -1.43 -6.41 -13.32
C SER A 53 -2.89 -6.29 -13.76
N LEU A 54 -3.10 -6.06 -15.06
CA LEU A 54 -4.43 -5.95 -15.66
C LEU A 54 -4.89 -7.32 -16.19
N SER A 55 -6.21 -7.53 -16.22
CA SER A 55 -6.79 -8.66 -16.94
C SER A 55 -6.68 -8.45 -18.44
N SER A 56 -6.62 -9.53 -19.22
CA SER A 56 -6.71 -9.46 -20.68
C SER A 56 -8.03 -8.81 -21.10
N SER A 57 -7.96 -7.98 -22.14
CA SER A 57 -9.14 -7.42 -22.80
C SER A 57 -9.07 -7.74 -24.28
N THR A 58 -10.12 -8.35 -24.82
CA THR A 58 -10.30 -8.45 -26.28
C THR A 58 -10.77 -7.10 -26.79
N THR A 59 -9.93 -6.40 -27.53
CA THR A 59 -10.36 -5.25 -28.35
C THR A 59 -10.68 -5.77 -29.75
N GLU A 60 -11.92 -5.60 -30.18
CA GLU A 60 -12.32 -5.87 -31.57
C GLU A 60 -11.87 -4.67 -32.44
N ASP A 61 -10.81 -4.87 -33.21
CA ASP A 61 -10.43 -3.91 -34.24
C ASP A 61 -11.44 -3.99 -35.40
N LYS A 62 -11.83 -2.85 -36.00
CA LYS A 62 -12.81 -2.76 -37.12
C LYS A 62 -12.44 -3.57 -38.39
N ASN A 63 -11.32 -4.28 -38.37
CA ASN A 63 -10.76 -5.08 -39.45
C ASN A 63 -10.61 -6.58 -39.08
N ASP A 64 -11.30 -7.08 -38.04
CA ASP A 64 -11.28 -8.51 -37.63
C ASP A 64 -9.87 -9.04 -37.27
N HIS A 65 -8.98 -8.12 -36.89
CA HIS A 65 -7.68 -8.48 -36.33
C HIS A 65 -7.82 -8.54 -34.81
N HIS A 66 -7.87 -9.76 -34.26
CA HIS A 66 -7.80 -9.98 -32.81
C HIS A 66 -6.38 -9.67 -32.35
N LYS A 67 -6.10 -8.41 -32.01
CA LYS A 67 -4.82 -8.03 -31.42
C LYS A 67 -4.96 -8.15 -29.91
N ASP A 68 -4.36 -9.19 -29.34
CA ASP A 68 -4.21 -9.31 -27.89
C ASP A 68 -3.42 -8.10 -27.41
N ASN A 69 -4.10 -7.12 -26.80
CA ASN A 69 -3.44 -5.94 -26.27
C ASN A 69 -2.78 -6.31 -24.94
N HIS A 70 -1.54 -6.77 -25.03
CA HIS A 70 -0.70 -7.21 -23.92
C HIS A 70 -0.12 -6.01 -23.13
N GLU A 71 -0.95 -5.02 -22.79
CA GLU A 71 -0.59 -3.95 -21.83
C GLU A 71 -0.65 -4.56 -20.42
N SER A 72 0.41 -5.29 -20.09
CA SER A 72 0.46 -6.34 -19.07
C SER A 72 0.65 -5.84 -17.63
N SER A 73 0.77 -4.54 -17.37
CA SER A 73 0.62 -3.94 -16.04
C SER A 73 0.73 -2.42 -16.12
N ILE A 74 0.19 -1.71 -15.13
CA ILE A 74 0.38 -0.26 -14.99
C ILE A 74 1.25 0.06 -13.77
N LEU A 75 2.12 1.07 -13.91
CA LEU A 75 2.88 1.62 -12.80
C LEU A 75 2.17 2.85 -12.23
N VAL A 76 1.94 2.84 -10.92
CA VAL A 76 1.32 3.94 -10.16
C VAL A 76 2.29 4.41 -9.08
N TYR A 77 2.30 5.71 -8.79
CA TYR A 77 3.10 6.27 -7.69
C TYR A 77 2.69 5.67 -6.34
N ASP A 78 3.65 5.25 -5.52
CA ASP A 78 3.38 4.54 -4.26
C ASP A 78 3.96 5.26 -3.04
N THR A 79 3.10 5.99 -2.32
CA THR A 79 3.46 6.74 -1.10
C THR A 79 3.41 5.92 0.18
N SER A 80 3.08 4.62 0.11
CA SER A 80 2.92 3.78 1.31
C SER A 80 4.24 3.47 2.02
N GLY A 81 5.39 3.70 1.38
CA GLY A 81 6.70 3.46 1.98
C GLY A 81 6.95 1.99 2.36
N PRO A 82 7.83 1.73 3.35
CA PRO A 82 8.14 0.37 3.81
C PRO A 82 6.95 -0.38 4.40
N TYR A 83 5.92 0.33 4.86
CA TYR A 83 4.78 -0.27 5.54
C TYR A 83 4.04 -1.33 4.72
N THR A 84 4.17 -1.36 3.39
CA THR A 84 3.53 -2.37 2.54
C THR A 84 4.53 -3.15 1.69
N ASP A 85 5.82 -3.05 2.01
CA ASP A 85 6.88 -3.83 1.37
C ASP A 85 7.12 -5.12 2.17
N PRO A 86 6.82 -6.31 1.63
CA PRO A 86 7.05 -7.56 2.36
C PRO A 86 8.55 -7.91 2.51
N ASN A 87 9.45 -7.16 1.88
CA ASN A 87 10.90 -7.42 1.87
C ASN A 87 11.71 -6.45 2.75
N VAL A 88 11.05 -5.60 3.53
CA VAL A 88 11.67 -4.64 4.47
C VAL A 88 11.17 -4.91 5.88
#